data_AF-A0AA38J2B6-F1
#
_entry.id   AF-A0AA38J2B6-F1
#
_cell.length_a   1.000
_cell.length_b   1.000
_cell.length_c   1.000
_cell.angle_alpha   90.00
_cell.angle_beta   90.00
_cell.angle_gamma   90.00
#
_symmetry.space_group_name_H-M   'P 1'
#
loop_
_entity.id
_entity.type
_entity.pdbx_description
1 polymer ?
#
loop_
_entity_poly.entity_id
_entity_poly.type
_entity_poly.pdbx_seq_one_letter_code
_entity_poly.pdbx_strand_id
1 'polypeptide(L)'
;MFQFVYPKRYPALHKLNFEALMLLAEAAEKYEVFALINSCEFCLRNFLNQHPLTILDFAARHDYRSIVEELAMILVDTPMTDLTDLHPQSSNLGCVGQLNLMCHSQIQLNFT
;
A
#
# COMPACT_ATOMS: atom_id res chain seq x y z
N MET A 1 -1.24 13.54 13.17
CA MET A 1 -1.85 14.27 12.04
C MET A 1 -1.67 15.79 12.17
N PHE A 2 -2.36 16.51 13.07
CA PHE A 2 -2.32 17.99 13.12
C PHE A 2 -0.93 18.63 13.19
N GLN A 3 0.07 17.93 13.72
CA GLN A 3 1.44 18.40 13.77
C GLN A 3 2.08 18.61 12.39
N PHE A 4 1.56 18.00 11.33
CA PHE A 4 2.03 18.16 9.94
C PHE A 4 1.39 19.36 9.22
N VAL A 5 0.37 19.98 9.80
CA VAL A 5 -0.32 21.14 9.20
C VAL A 5 0.37 22.46 9.56
N TYR A 6 1.07 22.49 10.70
CA TYR A 6 1.76 23.68 11.16
C TYR A 6 3.19 23.75 10.61
N PRO A 7 3.74 24.96 10.36
CA PRO A 7 5.11 25.16 9.90
C PRO A 7 6.12 24.89 11.03
N LYS A 8 6.29 23.61 11.34
CA LYS A 8 7.23 23.10 12.33
C LYS A 8 7.89 21.84 11.82
N ARG A 9 8.97 21.43 12.47
CA ARG A 9 9.65 20.17 12.14
C ARG A 9 8.68 19.01 12.29
N TYR A 10 8.56 18.20 11.24
CA TYR A 10 7.69 17.04 11.26
C TYR A 10 8.16 16.02 12.30
N PRO A 11 7.22 15.44 13.07
CA PRO A 11 7.55 14.39 14.00
C PRO A 11 8.02 13.14 13.25
N ALA A 12 8.93 12.42 13.88
CA ALA A 12 9.46 11.18 13.33
C ALA A 12 8.41 10.06 13.35
N LEU A 13 8.11 9.49 12.18
CA LEU A 13 7.13 8.40 12.04
C LEU A 13 7.74 7.00 12.24
N HIS A 14 9.07 6.86 12.17
CA HIS A 14 9.76 5.56 12.28
C HIS A 14 9.59 4.84 13.61
N LYS A 15 9.07 5.51 14.65
CA LYS A 15 8.81 4.92 15.97
C LYS A 15 7.40 4.36 16.12
N LEU A 16 6.54 4.59 15.13
CA LEU A 16 5.18 4.07 15.15
C LEU A 16 5.21 2.58 14.82
N ASN A 17 4.40 1.82 15.54
CA ASN A 17 4.09 0.45 15.14
C ASN A 17 3.18 0.47 13.89
N PHE A 18 3.03 -0.69 13.27
CA PHE A 18 2.25 -0.83 12.04
C PHE A 18 0.81 -0.31 12.18
N GLU A 19 0.11 -0.68 13.26
CA GLU A 19 -1.28 -0.27 13.50
C GLU A 19 -1.43 1.25 13.60
N ALA A 20 -0.56 1.92 14.39
CA ALA A 20 -0.60 3.37 14.51
C ALA A 20 -0.22 4.08 13.20
N LEU A 21 0.71 3.51 12.43
CA LEU A 21 1.07 4.03 11.11
C LEU A 21 -0.10 3.93 10.12
N MET A 22 -0.81 2.80 10.11
CA MET A 22 -1.99 2.59 9.26
C MET A 22 -3.12 3.56 9.61
N LEU A 23 -3.44 3.72 10.90
CA LEU A 23 -4.43 4.70 11.35
C LEU A 23 -4.05 6.13 10.94
N LEU A 24 -2.75 6.45 11.02
CA LEU A 24 -2.25 7.75 10.62
C LEU A 24 -2.30 7.96 9.10
N ALA A 25 -2.01 6.91 8.32
CA ALA A 25 -2.09 6.93 6.86
C ALA A 25 -3.54 7.12 6.38
N GLU A 26 -4.49 6.37 6.93
CA GLU A 26 -5.93 6.54 6.62
C GLU A 26 -6.43 7.95 6.97
N ALA A 27 -5.97 8.50 8.10
CA ALA A 27 -6.27 9.89 8.45
C ALA A 27 -5.60 10.87 7.47
N ALA A 28 -4.38 10.60 7.03
CA ALA A 28 -3.66 11.47 6.08
C ALA A 28 -4.40 11.55 4.75
N GLU A 29 -4.88 10.42 4.24
CA GLU A 29 -5.70 10.31 3.02
C GLU A 29 -7.03 11.04 3.18
N LYS A 30 -7.79 10.72 4.23
CA LYS A 30 -9.12 11.31 4.47
C LYS A 30 -9.11 12.84 4.53
N TYR A 31 -8.03 13.43 5.06
CA TYR A 31 -7.89 14.87 5.21
C TYR A 31 -6.90 15.50 4.21
N GLU A 32 -6.44 14.73 3.22
CA GLU A 32 -5.55 15.17 2.14
C GLU A 32 -4.30 15.91 2.63
N VAL A 33 -3.69 15.42 3.72
CA VAL A 33 -2.45 16.00 4.25
C VAL A 33 -1.26 15.43 3.48
N PHE A 34 -1.00 15.94 2.29
CA PHE A 34 0.00 15.41 1.34
C PHE A 34 1.40 15.21 1.93
N ALA A 35 1.86 16.12 2.81
CA ALA A 35 3.15 15.96 3.46
C ALA A 35 3.21 14.70 4.36
N LEU A 36 2.09 14.36 4.99
CA LEU A 36 1.96 13.18 5.81
C LEU A 36 1.73 11.93 4.96
N ILE A 37 0.94 12.01 3.89
CA ILE A 37 0.75 10.93 2.89
C ILE A 37 2.11 10.42 2.40
N ASN A 38 2.97 11.31 1.88
CA ASN A 38 4.30 10.94 1.39
C ASN A 38 5.19 10.34 2.50
N SER A 39 5.08 10.87 3.72
CA SER A 39 5.86 10.38 4.86
C SER A 39 5.40 8.98 5.29
N CYS A 40 4.09 8.72 5.26
CA CYS A 40 3.50 7.43 5.56
C CYS A 40 3.83 6.40 4.48
N GLU A 41 3.74 6.76 3.20
CA GLU A 41 4.17 5.89 2.08
C GLU A 41 5.59 5.37 2.30
N PHE A 42 6.53 6.27 2.59
CA PHE A 42 7.91 5.88 2.85
C PHE A 42 8.05 4.94 4.05
N CYS A 43 7.29 5.17 5.12
CA CYS A 43 7.36 4.34 6.32
C CYS A 43 6.72 2.96 6.12
N LEU A 44 5.65 2.86 5.33
CA LEU A 44 4.95 1.60 5.04
C LEU A 44 5.85 0.59 4.31
N ARG A 45 6.82 1.07 3.53
CA ARG A 45 7.81 0.22 2.84
C ARG A 45 8.61 -0.69 3.79
N ASN A 46 8.80 -0.26 5.04
CA ASN A 46 9.48 -1.08 6.05
C ASN A 46 8.66 -2.29 6.52
N PHE A 47 7.35 -2.30 6.25
CA PHE A 47 6.41 -3.32 6.71
C PHE A 47 5.91 -4.24 5.59
N LEU A 48 6.37 -4.07 4.33
CA LEU A 48 5.88 -4.83 3.18
C LEU A 48 6.00 -6.34 3.38
N ASN A 49 7.11 -6.81 3.95
CA ASN A 49 7.32 -8.24 4.21
C ASN A 49 6.54 -8.77 5.42
N GLN A 50 6.09 -7.90 6.33
CA GLN A 50 5.40 -8.29 7.57
C GLN A 50 3.88 -8.29 7.41
N HIS A 51 3.35 -7.32 6.64
CA HIS A 51 1.92 -7.11 6.46
C HIS A 51 1.54 -6.89 4.98
N PRO A 52 1.98 -7.76 4.04
CA PRO A 52 1.87 -7.49 2.61
C PRO A 52 0.42 -7.33 2.14
N LEU A 53 -0.51 -8.19 2.63
CA LEU A 53 -1.91 -8.16 2.20
C LEU A 53 -2.65 -6.91 2.70
N THR A 54 -2.42 -6.51 3.96
CA THR A 54 -3.04 -5.31 4.52
C THR A 54 -2.53 -4.04 3.84
N ILE A 55 -1.23 -4.00 3.54
CA ILE A 55 -0.65 -2.86 2.81
C ILE A 55 -1.13 -2.86 1.36
N LEU A 56 -1.29 -4.03 0.74
CA LEU A 56 -1.84 -4.15 -0.62
C LEU A 56 -3.26 -3.59 -0.70
N ASP A 57 -4.15 -3.98 0.22
CA ASP A 57 -5.51 -3.45 0.30
C ASP A 57 -5.51 -1.91 0.37
N PHE A 58 -4.73 -1.37 1.31
CA PHE A 58 -4.61 0.07 1.49
C PHE A 58 -4.06 0.77 0.25
N ALA A 59 -2.98 0.23 -0.33
CA ALA A 59 -2.33 0.78 -1.51
C ALA A 59 -3.26 0.76 -2.73
N ALA A 60 -4.05 -0.30 -2.90
CA ALA A 60 -5.04 -0.42 -3.97
C ALA A 60 -6.21 0.56 -3.79
N ARG A 61 -6.64 0.83 -2.54
CA ARG A 61 -7.71 1.80 -2.26
C ARG A 61 -7.30 3.24 -2.54
N HIS A 62 -6.03 3.59 -2.31
CA HIS A 62 -5.52 4.95 -2.42
C HIS A 62 -4.58 5.21 -3.62
N ASP A 63 -4.48 4.27 -4.57
CA ASP A 63 -3.68 4.38 -5.83
C ASP A 63 -2.16 4.51 -5.61
N TYR A 64 -1.59 3.81 -4.61
CA TYR A 64 -0.16 3.78 -4.31
C TYR A 64 0.59 2.81 -5.24
N ARG A 65 0.66 3.13 -6.54
CA ARG A 65 1.16 2.22 -7.58
C ARG A 65 2.56 1.67 -7.31
N SER A 66 3.48 2.50 -6.83
CA SER A 66 4.86 2.10 -6.51
C SER A 66 4.91 1.01 -5.42
N ILE A 67 4.05 1.11 -4.41
CA ILE A 67 3.93 0.09 -3.35
C ILE A 67 3.27 -1.17 -3.90
N VAL A 68 2.25 -1.04 -4.75
CA VAL A 68 1.60 -2.18 -5.41
C VAL A 68 2.59 -2.97 -6.26
N GLU A 69 3.43 -2.28 -7.05
CA GLU A 69 4.48 -2.90 -7.87
C GLU A 69 5.52 -3.63 -7.02
N GLU A 70 5.94 -3.06 -5.89
CA GLU A 70 6.84 -3.73 -4.94
C GLU A 70 6.20 -4.95 -4.28
N LEU A 71 4.93 -4.85 -3.90
CA LEU A 71 4.18 -5.97 -3.33
C LEU A 71 3.93 -7.07 -4.34
N ALA A 72 3.77 -6.77 -5.63
CA ALA A 72 3.62 -7.78 -6.67
C ALA A 72 4.85 -8.71 -6.72
N MET A 73 6.06 -8.17 -6.52
CA MET A 73 7.28 -8.99 -6.44
C MET A 73 7.32 -9.86 -5.18
N ILE A 74 6.83 -9.34 -4.05
CA ILE A 74 6.81 -10.06 -2.76
C ILE A 74 5.75 -11.17 -2.77
N LEU A 75 4.60 -10.91 -3.40
CA LEU A 75 3.44 -11.80 -3.40
C LEU A 75 3.44 -12.80 -4.56
N VAL A 76 4.44 -12.80 -5.44
CA VAL A 76 4.47 -13.62 -6.66
C VAL A 76 4.32 -15.13 -6.39
N ASP A 77 4.80 -15.60 -5.23
CA ASP A 77 4.74 -17.00 -4.81
C ASP A 77 3.54 -17.30 -3.89
N THR A 78 2.68 -16.31 -3.61
CA THR A 78 1.56 -16.48 -2.67
C THR A 78 0.34 -17.00 -3.43
N PRO A 79 -0.27 -18.13 -3.02
CA PRO A 79 -1.44 -18.65 -3.70
C PRO A 79 -2.60 -17.66 -3.64
N MET A 80 -3.23 -17.40 -4.80
CA MET A 80 -4.34 -16.45 -5.00
C MET A 80 -5.56 -16.66 -4.08
N THR A 81 -5.63 -17.79 -3.38
CA THR A 81 -6.69 -18.12 -2.41
C THR A 81 -6.75 -17.11 -1.25
N ASP A 82 -5.63 -16.45 -0.91
CA ASP A 82 -5.60 -15.43 0.15
C ASP A 82 -5.98 -14.01 -0.34
N LEU A 83 -6.12 -13.81 -1.66
CA LEU A 83 -6.47 -12.51 -2.25
C LEU A 83 -7.98 -12.31 -2.41
N THR A 84 -8.78 -13.35 -2.16
CA THR A 84 -10.24 -13.32 -2.41
C THR A 84 -11.01 -12.56 -1.34
N ASP A 85 -10.40 -12.35 -0.17
CA ASP A 85 -10.98 -11.61 0.96
C ASP A 85 -10.66 -10.10 0.93
N LEU A 86 -9.94 -9.61 -0.08
CA LEU A 86 -9.70 -8.19 -0.26
C LEU A 86 -11.01 -7.50 -0.67
N HIS A 87 -11.45 -6.56 0.17
CA HIS A 87 -12.79 -5.98 0.08
C HIS A 87 -12.90 -5.04 -1.14
N PRO A 88 -13.79 -5.32 -2.11
CA PRO A 88 -13.91 -4.50 -3.31
C PRO A 88 -14.78 -3.28 -2.99
N GLN A 89 -14.24 -2.32 -2.24
CA GLN A 89 -14.91 -1.03 -2.00
C GLN A 89 -14.31 0.14 -2.78
N SER A 90 -13.24 -0.07 -3.56
CA SER A 90 -12.70 0.98 -4.42
C SER A 90 -13.30 0.92 -5.83
N SER A 91 -14.02 1.97 -6.20
CA SER A 91 -14.45 2.28 -7.56
C SER A 91 -13.29 2.63 -8.51
N ASN A 92 -12.05 2.27 -8.18
CA ASN A 92 -10.85 2.48 -8.99
C ASN A 92 -10.35 1.13 -9.51
N LEU A 93 -10.97 0.67 -10.59
CA LEU A 93 -10.65 -0.56 -11.33
C LEU A 93 -9.21 -0.59 -11.92
N GLY A 94 -8.41 0.46 -11.74
CA GLY A 94 -7.09 0.59 -12.36
C GLY A 94 -6.01 -0.30 -11.74
N CYS A 95 -5.89 -0.34 -10.41
CA CYS A 95 -4.77 -1.01 -9.73
C CYS A 95 -4.95 -2.54 -9.60
N VAL A 96 -6.17 -3.02 -9.35
CA VAL A 96 -6.45 -4.48 -9.30
C VAL A 96 -6.26 -5.12 -10.69
N GLY A 97 -6.61 -4.39 -11.75
CA GLY A 97 -6.33 -4.78 -13.13
C GLY A 97 -4.83 -4.91 -13.42
N GLN A 98 -3.99 -4.03 -12.86
CA GLN A 98 -2.53 -4.09 -13.02
C GLN A 98 -1.91 -5.31 -12.33
N LEU A 99 -2.40 -5.72 -11.16
CA LEU A 99 -1.96 -6.97 -10.53
C LEU A 99 -2.32 -8.19 -11.37
N ASN A 100 -3.55 -8.25 -11.89
CA ASN A 100 -3.96 -9.37 -12.75
C ASN A 100 -3.15 -9.42 -14.05
N LEU A 101 -2.80 -8.26 -14.64
CA LEU A 101 -1.90 -8.14 -15.79
C LEU A 101 -0.46 -8.55 -15.48
N MET A 102 0.06 -8.21 -14.29
CA MET A 102 1.41 -8.61 -13.86
C MET A 102 1.49 -10.12 -13.60
N CYS A 103 0.50 -10.71 -12.94
CA CYS A 103 0.42 -12.16 -12.75
C CYS A 103 0.27 -12.90 -14.09
N HIS A 104 -0.57 -12.41 -15.01
CA HIS A 104 -0.71 -13.02 -16.35
C HIS A 104 0.55 -12.91 -17.21
N SER A 105 1.32 -11.82 -17.08
CA SER A 105 2.56 -11.63 -17.84
C SER A 105 3.70 -12.53 -17.34
N GLN A 106 3.72 -12.83 -16.03
CA GLN A 106 4.71 -13.74 -15.43
C GLN A 106 4.44 -15.22 -15.78
N ILE A 107 3.17 -15.63 -15.95
CA ILE A 107 2.82 -17.00 -16.40
C ILE A 107 3.32 -17.28 -17.83
N GLN A 108 3.39 -16.27 -18.70
CA GLN A 108 3.90 -16.42 -20.07
C GLN A 108 5.43 -16.50 -20.15
N LEU A 109 6.16 -15.97 -19.16
CA LEU A 109 7.64 -15.99 -19.15
C LEU A 109 8.24 -17.26 -18.53
N ASN A 110 7.46 -18.09 -17.85
CA ASN A 110 7.90 -19.37 -17.27
C ASN A 110 7.63 -20.59 -18.17
N PHE A 111 7.19 -20.40 -19.42
CA PHE A 111 6.87 -21.47 -20.37
C PHE A 111 7.63 -21.40 -21.71
N THR A 112 8.79 -20.74 -21.78
CA THR A 112 9.71 -20.83 -22.94
C THR A 112 11.14 -21.03 -22.47
#